data_AF-A0A958V7G6-F1
#
_entry.id   AF-A0A958V7G6-F1
#
_cell.length_a   1.000
_cell.length_b   1.000
_cell.length_c   1.000
_cell.angle_alpha   90.00
_cell.angle_beta   90.00
_cell.angle_gamma   90.00
#
_symmetry.space_group_name_H-M   'P 1'
#
loop_
_entity.id
_entity.type
_entity.pdbx_description
1 polymer ?
#
loop_
_entity_poly.entity_id
_entity_poly.type
_entity_poly.pdbx_seq_one_letter_code
_entity_poly.pdbx_strand_id
1 'polypeptide(L)'
;MHYFVNGYMHPLFWQNWSLFVPAPKDNKQIEISFRESDSSYTEYANPIAHEYAVFKWLRYGPQGKIILGFDNTLWWIYNDLRRLNTAWDRELIGTEELHFKKLNGYYMLRNLVLTAFKKRFDGPFLGAKVKFIVEDVELRQEYYLILNIEE
;
A
#
# COMPACT_ATOMS: atom_id res chain seq x y z
N MET A 1 32.11 -11.04 18.99
CA MET A 1 32.14 -9.62 19.39
C MET A 1 31.31 -8.85 18.36
N HIS A 2 30.04 -8.56 18.66
CA HIS A 2 29.21 -7.66 17.86
C HIS A 2 28.78 -6.51 18.78
N TYR A 3 29.18 -5.29 18.42
CA TYR A 3 28.75 -4.08 19.08
C TYR A 3 27.28 -3.84 18.77
N PHE A 4 26.39 -4.08 19.73
CA PHE A 4 25.05 -3.50 19.73
C PHE A 4 25.12 -2.20 20.54
N VAL A 5 25.40 -1.10 19.85
CA VAL A 5 25.13 0.24 20.37
C VAL A 5 24.28 0.95 19.33
N ASN A 6 22.98 0.94 19.60
CA ASN A 6 22.22 2.18 19.68
C ASN A 6 21.07 1.92 20.63
N GLY A 7 21.37 2.13 21.92
CA GLY A 7 20.36 2.34 22.92
C GLY A 7 19.50 3.51 22.48
N TYR A 8 18.24 3.23 22.16
CA TYR A 8 17.21 4.21 22.47
C TYR A 8 17.23 4.32 24.00
N MET A 9 17.79 5.42 24.49
CA MET A 9 17.57 5.85 25.87
C MET A 9 16.08 5.72 26.15
N HIS A 10 15.73 4.89 27.13
CA HIS A 10 14.37 4.78 27.62
C HIS A 10 13.98 6.16 28.18
N PRO A 11 13.05 6.92 27.57
CA PRO A 11 12.61 8.15 28.19
C PRO A 11 11.74 7.76 29.39
N LEU A 12 12.02 8.37 30.53
CA LEU A 12 11.18 8.36 31.75
C LEU A 12 9.75 8.92 31.52
N PHE A 13 9.43 9.32 30.29
CA PHE A 13 8.10 9.64 29.82
C PHE A 13 7.72 8.64 28.71
N TRP A 14 6.86 7.68 29.04
CA TRP A 14 6.20 6.74 28.11
C TRP A 14 5.23 7.42 27.12
N GLN A 15 5.54 8.64 26.68
CA GLN A 15 4.80 9.25 25.59
C GLN A 15 5.47 8.82 24.29
N ASN A 16 4.89 7.82 23.63
CA ASN A 16 5.29 7.43 22.29
C ASN A 16 5.29 8.69 21.42
N TRP A 17 6.30 8.87 20.55
CA TRP A 17 6.33 9.95 19.56
C TRP A 17 5.01 10.07 18.77
N SER A 18 4.26 8.97 18.65
CA SER A 18 2.91 8.91 18.09
C SER A 18 1.86 9.80 18.78
N LEU A 19 2.10 10.30 20.00
CA LEU A 19 1.23 11.28 20.67
C LEU A 19 1.44 12.71 20.18
N PHE A 20 2.58 12.98 19.56
CA PHE A 20 2.94 14.30 19.00
C PHE A 20 2.94 14.32 17.48
N VAL A 21 2.78 13.15 16.84
CA VAL A 21 2.54 13.06 15.41
C VAL A 21 1.11 13.53 15.17
N PRO A 22 0.88 14.55 14.31
CA PRO A 22 -0.48 14.95 13.96
C PRO A 22 -1.25 13.73 13.49
N ALA A 23 -2.49 13.57 13.97
CA ALA A 23 -3.35 12.48 13.55
C ALA A 23 -3.35 12.43 12.01
N PRO A 24 -3.12 11.27 11.39
CA PRO A 24 -3.13 11.17 9.93
C PRO A 24 -4.49 11.67 9.43
N LYS A 25 -4.47 12.72 8.60
CA LYS A 25 -5.68 13.29 7.98
C LYS A 25 -6.38 12.31 7.05
N ASP A 26 -5.61 11.39 6.46
CA ASP A 26 -6.13 10.38 5.55
C ASP A 26 -5.56 8.99 5.82
N ASN A 27 -6.46 8.01 5.96
CA ASN A 27 -6.13 6.58 5.95
C ASN A 27 -6.03 6.10 4.50
N LYS A 28 -5.08 5.20 4.24
CA LYS A 28 -4.78 4.71 2.88
C LYS A 28 -4.77 3.20 2.88
N GLN A 29 -5.42 2.59 1.89
CA GLN A 29 -5.48 1.14 1.72
C GLN A 29 -5.36 0.77 0.25
N ILE A 30 -4.82 -0.41 -0.02
CA ILE A 30 -4.86 -1.04 -1.34
C ILE A 30 -5.61 -2.35 -1.25
N GLU A 31 -6.46 -2.57 -2.23
CA GLU A 31 -7.07 -3.86 -2.53
C GLU A 31 -6.71 -4.28 -3.94
N ILE A 32 -6.48 -5.56 -4.14
CA ILE A 32 -6.05 -6.11 -5.43
C ILE A 32 -7.04 -7.16 -5.87
N SER A 33 -7.41 -7.09 -7.14
CA SER A 33 -8.18 -8.09 -7.87
C SER A 33 -7.31 -8.57 -9.03
N PHE A 34 -7.01 -9.86 -9.06
CA PHE A 34 -6.21 -10.51 -10.11
C PHE A 34 -7.09 -11.03 -11.23
N ARG A 35 -6.58 -10.95 -12.47
CA ARG A 35 -7.23 -11.49 -13.66
C ARG A 35 -6.99 -13.00 -13.77
N GLU A 36 -8.06 -13.76 -14.00
CA GLU A 36 -8.03 -15.20 -14.20
C GLU A 36 -7.96 -15.57 -15.68
N SER A 37 -7.71 -16.85 -15.97
CA SER A 37 -7.50 -17.36 -17.34
C SER A 37 -8.73 -17.25 -18.24
N ASP A 38 -9.93 -17.22 -17.66
CA ASP A 38 -11.21 -17.00 -18.35
C ASP A 38 -11.52 -15.50 -18.58
N SER A 39 -10.56 -14.61 -18.29
CA SER A 39 -10.70 -13.15 -18.31
C SER A 39 -11.63 -12.57 -17.23
N SER A 40 -12.08 -13.37 -16.28
CA SER A 40 -12.75 -12.86 -15.08
C SER A 40 -11.74 -12.25 -14.10
N TYR A 41 -12.24 -11.56 -13.08
CA TYR A 41 -11.46 -10.92 -12.04
C TYR A 41 -11.87 -11.46 -10.67
N THR A 42 -10.89 -11.79 -9.83
CA THR A 42 -11.11 -12.19 -8.44
C THR A 42 -11.72 -11.05 -7.61
N GLU A 43 -12.30 -11.37 -6.45
CA GLU A 43 -12.75 -10.34 -5.51
C GLU A 43 -11.57 -9.47 -5.03
N TYR A 44 -11.84 -8.19 -4.80
CA TYR A 44 -10.86 -7.27 -4.23
C TYR A 44 -10.47 -7.72 -2.83
N ALA A 45 -9.18 -7.93 -2.62
CA ALA A 45 -8.66 -8.32 -1.33
C ALA A 45 -7.45 -7.47 -0.93
N ASN A 46 -7.38 -7.10 0.34
CA ASN A 46 -6.19 -6.47 0.89
C ASN A 46 -5.03 -7.50 0.91
N PRO A 47 -3.89 -7.21 0.26
CA PRO A 47 -2.81 -8.18 0.09
C PRO A 47 -2.12 -8.53 1.42
N ILE A 48 -2.18 -7.65 2.42
CA ILE A 48 -1.46 -7.79 3.69
C ILE A 48 -2.37 -7.82 4.92
N ALA A 49 -3.66 -8.14 4.74
CA ALA A 49 -4.62 -8.21 5.84
C ALA A 49 -4.18 -9.17 6.96
N HIS A 50 -3.56 -10.30 6.58
CA HIS A 50 -3.02 -11.28 7.53
C HIS A 50 -1.83 -10.70 8.31
N GLU A 51 -0.87 -10.08 7.63
CA GLU A 51 0.30 -9.47 8.24
C GLU A 51 -0.09 -8.35 9.22
N TYR A 52 -1.12 -7.54 8.89
CA TYR A 52 -1.69 -6.56 9.81
C TYR A 52 -2.28 -7.19 11.07
N ALA A 53 -3.02 -8.29 10.92
CA ALA A 53 -3.59 -9.01 12.05
C ALA A 53 -2.48 -9.51 13.01
N VAL A 54 -1.38 -10.03 12.46
CA VAL A 54 -0.23 -10.53 13.25
C VAL A 54 0.60 -9.40 13.86
N PHE A 55 0.80 -8.30 13.13
CA PHE A 55 1.58 -7.15 13.60
C PHE A 55 1.01 -6.46 14.83
N LYS A 56 -0.32 -6.43 14.97
CA LYS A 56 -0.97 -5.91 16.19
C LYS A 56 -0.45 -6.59 17.46
N TRP A 57 0.01 -7.84 17.35
CA TRP A 57 0.55 -8.64 18.46
C TRP A 57 2.09 -8.64 18.53
N LEU A 58 2.82 -8.49 17.41
CA LEU A 58 4.29 -8.63 17.34
C LEU A 58 4.96 -7.53 16.51
N ARG A 59 4.93 -6.29 17.00
CA ARG A 59 5.36 -5.08 16.26
C ARG A 59 6.83 -5.07 15.79
N TYR A 60 7.72 -5.78 16.48
CA TYR A 60 9.16 -5.84 16.14
C TYR A 60 9.55 -7.10 15.35
N GLY A 61 8.58 -7.92 14.95
CA GLY A 61 8.82 -9.13 14.15
C GLY A 61 9.04 -8.83 12.66
N PRO A 62 9.41 -9.86 11.86
CA PRO A 62 9.55 -9.74 10.40
C PRO A 62 8.33 -9.12 9.68
N GLN A 63 7.15 -9.26 10.27
CA GLN A 63 5.85 -8.80 9.79
C GLN A 63 5.75 -7.27 9.87
N GLY A 64 6.40 -6.65 10.86
CA GLY A 64 6.54 -5.20 10.92
C GLY A 64 7.32 -4.64 9.74
N LYS A 65 8.34 -5.36 9.24
CA LYS A 65 9.09 -4.94 8.04
C LYS A 65 8.23 -5.01 6.79
N ILE A 66 7.34 -6.00 6.68
CA ILE A 66 6.39 -6.13 5.55
C ILE A 66 5.43 -4.95 5.55
N ILE A 67 4.86 -4.59 6.71
CA ILE A 67 3.94 -3.46 6.84
C ILE A 67 4.64 -2.14 6.54
N LEU A 68 5.85 -1.91 7.07
CA LEU A 68 6.62 -0.71 6.74
C LEU A 68 6.92 -0.61 5.23
N GLY A 69 7.22 -1.73 4.57
CA GLY A 69 7.41 -1.78 3.12
C GLY A 69 6.13 -1.46 2.34
N PHE A 70 4.98 -1.92 2.84
CA PHE A 70 3.67 -1.62 2.28
C PHE A 70 3.30 -0.15 2.45
N ASP A 71 3.46 0.41 3.65
CA ASP A 71 3.20 1.81 3.94
C ASP A 71 4.09 2.73 3.10
N ASN A 72 5.35 2.34 2.90
CA ASN A 72 6.25 3.06 2.00
C ASN A 72 5.74 3.01 0.53
N THR A 73 5.22 1.87 0.08
CA THR A 73 4.61 1.76 -1.26
C THR A 73 3.37 2.66 -1.38
N LEU A 74 2.47 2.65 -0.39
CA LEU A 74 1.32 3.54 -0.33
C LEU A 74 1.74 5.01 -0.41
N TRP A 75 2.80 5.39 0.31
CA TRP A 75 3.32 6.75 0.33
C TRP A 75 3.83 7.19 -1.06
N TRP A 76 4.56 6.33 -1.77
CA TRP A 76 5.03 6.64 -3.13
C TRP A 76 3.89 6.81 -4.12
N ILE A 77 2.94 5.87 -4.12
CA ILE A 77 1.74 5.94 -4.96
C ILE A 77 0.97 7.23 -4.67
N TYR A 78 0.75 7.54 -3.39
CA TYR A 78 0.03 8.73 -2.98
C TYR A 78 0.67 10.02 -3.48
N ASN A 79 1.98 10.18 -3.27
CA ASN A 79 2.68 11.40 -3.68
C ASN A 79 2.75 11.56 -5.19
N ASP A 80 2.95 10.48 -5.93
CA ASP A 80 3.03 10.53 -7.38
C ASP A 80 1.67 10.86 -8.00
N LEU A 81 0.57 10.28 -7.51
CA LEU A 81 -0.78 10.65 -7.94
C LEU A 81 -1.15 12.09 -7.56
N ARG A 82 -0.72 12.56 -6.37
CA ARG A 82 -0.91 13.95 -5.97
C ARG A 82 -0.13 14.92 -6.86
N ARG A 83 1.08 14.57 -7.29
CA ARG A 83 1.89 15.35 -8.24
C ARG A 83 1.23 15.46 -9.62
N LEU A 84 0.52 14.42 -10.03
CA LEU A 84 -0.26 14.42 -11.27
C LEU A 84 -1.60 15.17 -11.15
N ASN A 85 -1.94 15.67 -9.95
CA ASN A 85 -3.22 16.31 -9.65
C ASN A 85 -4.43 15.44 -10.04
N THR A 86 -4.28 14.13 -9.89
CA THR A 86 -5.30 13.15 -10.23
C THR A 86 -6.40 13.14 -9.18
N ALA A 87 -7.66 13.16 -9.63
CA ALA A 87 -8.81 12.99 -8.77
C ALA A 87 -8.91 11.54 -8.27
N TRP A 88 -9.25 11.35 -7.00
CA TRP A 88 -9.21 10.08 -6.29
C TRP A 88 -10.51 9.26 -6.40
N ASP A 89 -11.40 9.58 -7.33
CA ASP A 89 -12.79 9.10 -7.39
C ASP A 89 -13.12 8.34 -8.69
N ARG A 90 -12.10 7.80 -9.37
CA ARG A 90 -12.22 7.26 -10.72
C ARG A 90 -11.22 6.15 -11.05
N GLU A 91 -11.41 5.48 -12.17
CA GLU A 91 -10.36 4.66 -12.78
C GLU A 91 -9.35 5.56 -13.50
N LEU A 92 -8.06 5.32 -13.28
CA LEU A 92 -7.00 6.07 -13.94
C LEU A 92 -6.83 5.54 -15.36
N ILE A 93 -7.25 6.33 -16.35
CA ILE A 93 -7.20 5.96 -17.77
C ILE A 93 -6.56 7.07 -18.61
N GLY A 94 -5.99 6.70 -19.76
CA GLY A 94 -5.50 7.64 -20.77
C GLY A 94 -4.16 8.27 -20.42
N THR A 95 -4.02 9.59 -20.58
CA THR A 95 -2.74 10.29 -20.46
C THR A 95 -2.18 10.29 -19.03
N GLU A 96 -3.05 10.39 -18.02
CA GLU A 96 -2.64 10.35 -16.61
C GLU A 96 -2.09 8.97 -16.22
N GLU A 97 -2.72 7.91 -16.71
CA GLU A 97 -2.24 6.53 -16.53
C GLU A 97 -0.85 6.34 -17.15
N LEU A 98 -0.67 6.80 -18.38
CA LEU A 98 0.61 6.74 -19.09
C LEU A 98 1.71 7.54 -18.39
N HIS A 99 1.37 8.65 -17.73
CA HIS A 99 2.32 9.40 -16.91
C HIS A 99 2.63 8.68 -15.60
N PHE A 100 1.62 8.16 -14.91
CA PHE A 100 1.83 7.42 -13.67
C PHE A 100 2.69 6.17 -13.88
N LYS A 101 2.50 5.44 -14.99
CA LYS A 101 3.32 4.29 -15.40
C LYS A 101 4.82 4.60 -15.50
N LYS A 102 5.20 5.87 -15.66
CA LYS A 102 6.61 6.32 -15.72
C LYS A 102 7.19 6.71 -14.36
N LEU A 103 6.38 6.78 -13.31
CA LEU A 103 6.78 7.21 -11.97
C LEU A 103 7.15 6.04 -11.04
N ASN A 104 7.86 6.34 -9.96
CA ASN A 104 8.32 5.34 -8.99
C ASN A 104 7.17 4.60 -8.31
N GLY A 105 6.06 5.29 -8.03
CA GLY A 105 4.87 4.72 -7.44
C GLY A 105 4.32 3.53 -8.23
N TYR A 106 4.35 3.60 -9.56
CA TYR A 106 3.92 2.48 -10.41
C TYR A 106 4.84 1.27 -10.29
N TYR A 107 6.17 1.46 -10.33
CA TYR A 107 7.11 0.36 -10.18
C TYR A 107 7.00 -0.32 -8.81
N MET A 108 6.84 0.47 -7.74
CA MET A 108 6.61 -0.05 -6.39
C MET A 108 5.30 -0.83 -6.32
N LEU A 109 4.22 -0.29 -6.90
CA LEU A 109 2.93 -0.95 -6.96
C LEU A 109 2.99 -2.27 -7.72
N ARG A 110 3.60 -2.29 -8.92
CA ARG A 110 3.76 -3.49 -9.74
C ARG A 110 4.52 -4.58 -8.99
N ASN A 111 5.61 -4.23 -8.31
CA ASN A 111 6.38 -5.19 -7.50
C ASN A 111 5.56 -5.77 -6.34
N LEU A 112 4.77 -4.93 -5.67
CA LEU A 112 3.87 -5.36 -4.61
C LEU A 112 2.79 -6.32 -5.14
N VAL A 113 2.17 -5.99 -6.27
CA VAL A 113 1.14 -6.81 -6.93
C VAL A 113 1.70 -8.17 -7.35
N LEU A 114 2.85 -8.19 -8.01
CA LEU A 114 3.51 -9.43 -8.43
C LEU A 114 3.91 -10.30 -7.23
N THR A 115 4.38 -9.68 -6.14
CA THR A 115 4.71 -10.41 -4.90
C THR A 115 3.46 -10.97 -4.24
N ALA A 116 2.36 -10.22 -4.22
CA ALA A 116 1.09 -10.67 -3.69
C ALA A 116 0.49 -11.83 -4.52
N PHE A 117 0.59 -11.76 -5.84
CA PHE A 117 0.16 -12.83 -6.74
C PHE A 117 0.92 -14.13 -6.45
N LYS A 118 2.26 -14.09 -6.44
CA LYS A 118 3.12 -15.26 -6.19
C LYS A 118 2.90 -15.92 -4.82
N LYS A 119 2.36 -15.19 -3.85
CA LYS A 119 2.02 -15.75 -2.53
C LYS A 119 0.70 -16.54 -2.54
N ARG A 120 -0.21 -16.23 -3.47
CA ARG A 120 -1.60 -16.72 -3.45
C ARG A 120 -1.94 -17.66 -4.60
N PHE A 121 -1.26 -17.52 -5.73
CA PHE A 121 -1.58 -18.23 -6.96
C PHE A 121 -0.32 -18.86 -7.55
N ASP A 122 -0.50 -20.03 -8.16
CA ASP A 122 0.46 -20.67 -9.02
C ASP A 122 0.10 -20.39 -10.48
N GLY A 123 1.07 -20.02 -11.32
CA GLY A 123 0.87 -19.77 -12.75
C GLY A 123 1.40 -18.42 -13.26
N PRO A 124 1.14 -18.08 -14.54
CA PRO A 124 1.53 -16.79 -15.10
C PRO A 124 0.63 -15.66 -14.59
N PHE A 125 1.22 -14.47 -14.40
CA PHE A 125 0.48 -13.27 -14.03
C PHE A 125 -0.17 -12.67 -15.28
N LEU A 126 -1.50 -12.63 -15.33
CA LEU A 126 -2.27 -12.13 -16.49
C LEU A 126 -2.69 -10.65 -16.38
N GLY A 127 -2.44 -10.03 -15.22
CA GLY A 127 -2.85 -8.67 -14.91
C GLY A 127 -3.60 -8.55 -13.60
N ALA A 128 -3.75 -7.32 -13.12
CA ALA A 128 -4.51 -7.01 -11.91
C ALA A 128 -5.14 -5.62 -11.96
N LYS A 129 -6.29 -5.49 -11.30
CA LYS A 129 -6.88 -4.22 -10.92
C LYS A 129 -6.53 -3.92 -9.47
N VAL A 130 -5.96 -2.75 -9.24
CA VAL A 130 -5.61 -2.27 -7.91
C VAL A 130 -6.56 -1.14 -7.56
N LYS A 131 -7.33 -1.31 -6.50
CA LYS A 131 -8.14 -0.24 -5.92
C LYS A 131 -7.35 0.42 -4.78
N PHE A 132 -6.97 1.67 -4.96
CA PHE A 132 -6.37 2.51 -3.95
C PHE A 132 -7.47 3.32 -3.26
N ILE A 133 -7.64 3.13 -1.96
CA ILE A 133 -8.69 3.74 -1.15
C ILE A 133 -8.05 4.79 -0.25
N VAL A 134 -8.62 5.99 -0.25
CA VAL A 134 -8.26 7.09 0.65
C VAL A 134 -9.49 7.48 1.44
N GLU A 135 -9.43 7.34 2.75
CA GLU A 135 -10.46 7.84 3.66
C GLU A 135 -9.97 9.17 4.24
N ASP A 136 -10.68 10.25 3.94
CA ASP A 136 -10.54 11.53 4.64
C ASP A 136 -11.21 11.42 6.00
N VAL A 137 -10.40 11.42 7.06
CA VAL A 137 -10.87 11.21 8.44
C VAL A 137 -11.64 12.43 8.97
N GLU A 138 -11.34 13.63 8.46
CA GLU A 138 -12.01 14.87 8.86
C GLU A 138 -13.42 14.95 8.24
N LEU A 139 -13.54 14.58 6.96
CA LEU A 139 -14.79 14.61 6.21
C LEU A 139 -15.60 13.30 6.31
N ARG A 140 -15.00 12.22 6.80
CA ARG A 140 -15.55 10.85 6.78
C ARG A 140 -15.99 10.43 5.38
N GLN A 141 -15.20 10.78 4.38
CA GLN A 141 -15.45 10.44 2.97
C GLN A 141 -14.36 9.52 2.47
N GLU A 142 -14.79 8.45 1.79
CA GLU A 142 -13.90 7.52 1.11
C GLU A 142 -13.87 7.84 -0.38
N TYR A 143 -12.66 7.88 -0.92
CA TYR A 143 -12.37 8.01 -2.33
C TYR A 143 -11.62 6.77 -2.78
N TYR A 144 -11.88 6.32 -4.00
CA TYR A 144 -11.15 5.20 -4.58
C TYR A 144 -10.64 5.52 -5.98
N LEU A 145 -9.37 5.22 -6.20
CA LEU A 145 -8.75 5.24 -7.51
C LEU A 145 -8.47 3.80 -7.96
N ILE A 146 -8.91 3.43 -9.16
CA ILE A 146 -8.59 2.12 -9.74
C ILE A 146 -7.44 2.26 -10.72
N LEU A 147 -6.43 1.41 -10.57
CA LEU A 147 -5.22 1.34 -11.39
C LEU A 147 -5.14 -0.03 -12.06
N ASN A 148 -4.90 -0.07 -13.36
CA ASN A 148 -4.65 -1.31 -14.08
C ASN A 148 -3.15 -1.63 -14.11
N ILE A 149 -2.81 -2.85 -13.70
CA ILE A 149 -1.46 -3.41 -13.80
C ILE A 149 -1.51 -4.51 -14.85
N GLU A 150 -0.86 -4.26 -15.97
CA GLU A 150 -0.70 -5.22 -17.07
C GLU A 150 0.69 -5.88 -16.98
N GLU A 151 0.86 -7.00 -17.69
CA GLU A 151 2.12 -7.76 -17.75
C GLU A 151 3.29 -6.91 -18.26
#